data_AF-A0A1S3T2C3-F1
#
_entry.id   AF-A0A1S3T2C3-F1
#
_cell.length_a   1.000
_cell.length_b   1.000
_cell.length_c   1.000
_cell.angle_alpha   90.00
_cell.angle_beta   90.00
_cell.angle_gamma   90.00
#
_symmetry.space_group_name_H-M   'P 1'
#
loop_
_entity.id
_entity.type
_entity.pdbx_description
1 polymer ?
#
loop_
_entity_poly.entity_id
_entity_poly.type
_entity_poly.pdbx_seq_one_letter_code
_entity_poly.pdbx_strand_id
1 'polypeptide(L)'
;MVSKMIQQSVNQGGDQELENLVTKLAILKDLLSSIEKKALKAVQDLSVSTPSSLPPLTRHSKPIPVQAFEVKLDVYLADLTKIGKSQKHSLSVDVEGGKLVVMKKMKDNQEDWNTFTHHKIRQLIKSQRVQNKLGIVFEKDKEKSQRKDFIFASAKKREAFCQLLQLMKNKHSNQDEPDMISIFIGTWNMGSVPSPKAVGSWLLCRGLGKTLDEMTVTIPHDLYVFGTQENSVCDREWVDSLRTALKEHTELDYKPIAVQTLWNIKIAVLVKPEHENRISHVGVSSVKTGIANTLGNKGAVGVSFMFNGTSFGFVNCHLTSGNEKIGRRNQNYLDILRLLSLGDKQLSSFDISLRFTHLFWLGDLNYRLDMDIQEILNYINRKEFDPLLKVDQLNLEREKNKVFLRFAEEEISYPPTYRYERGSRDTYVWQKQKATGMRTNVPSWCDRILWKSYPETHIVCNSYGCTDDVVTSDHSPVFGTFEVGVTSQFVSKKGLPKSSEQAYIEFENIEAIVKTASRTKFFIEFYSTCLEGVFVYR
;
A
#
# COMPACT_ATOMS: atom_id res chain seq x y z
N MET A 1 -74.26 -43.07 -33.87
CA MET A 1 -74.72 -41.80 -33.27
C MET A 1 -73.47 -41.10 -32.74
N VAL A 2 -72.83 -40.21 -33.51
CA VAL A 2 -73.10 -38.75 -33.54
C VAL A 2 -72.76 -38.17 -32.15
N SER A 3 -71.70 -37.40 -31.91
CA SER A 3 -71.33 -36.16 -32.61
C SER A 3 -69.98 -35.56 -32.17
N LYS A 4 -69.31 -34.94 -33.16
CA LYS A 4 -68.53 -33.67 -33.14
C LYS A 4 -67.21 -33.58 -32.34
N MET A 5 -66.03 -33.41 -32.97
CA MET A 5 -65.49 -32.29 -33.77
C MET A 5 -65.39 -30.95 -33.00
N ILE A 6 -64.15 -30.53 -32.70
CA ILE A 6 -63.50 -29.21 -32.98
C ILE A 6 -62.45 -28.84 -31.91
N GLN A 7 -61.18 -28.74 -32.38
CA GLN A 7 -60.08 -27.81 -32.05
C GLN A 7 -59.77 -27.50 -30.57
N GLN A 8 -58.54 -27.64 -30.06
CA GLN A 8 -57.32 -26.93 -30.49
C GLN A 8 -56.11 -27.51 -29.72
N SER A 9 -54.98 -27.69 -30.42
CA SER A 9 -53.56 -27.73 -29.98
C SER A 9 -53.16 -28.17 -28.56
N VAL A 10 -52.04 -28.92 -28.50
CA VAL A 10 -51.10 -29.17 -27.37
C VAL A 10 -51.15 -30.59 -26.83
N ASN A 11 -50.26 -31.46 -27.32
CA ASN A 11 -49.52 -32.49 -26.55
C ASN A 11 -48.73 -33.46 -27.45
N GLN A 12 -47.84 -32.95 -28.29
CA GLN A 12 -46.78 -33.76 -28.92
C GLN A 12 -45.35 -33.25 -28.63
N GLY A 13 -45.21 -32.17 -27.85
CA GLY A 13 -43.89 -31.65 -27.44
C GLY A 13 -43.37 -32.24 -26.12
N GLY A 14 -44.25 -32.54 -25.17
CA GLY A 14 -43.86 -32.94 -23.81
C GLY A 14 -43.19 -34.31 -23.72
N ASP A 15 -43.70 -35.32 -24.43
CA ASP A 15 -43.10 -36.66 -24.40
C ASP A 15 -41.74 -36.70 -25.11
N GLN A 16 -41.58 -35.96 -26.20
CA GLN A 16 -40.28 -35.88 -26.90
C GLN A 16 -39.25 -35.08 -26.11
N GLU A 17 -39.67 -34.03 -25.39
CA GLU A 17 -38.81 -33.30 -24.45
C GLU A 17 -38.43 -34.16 -23.24
N LEU A 18 -39.36 -34.96 -22.71
CA LEU A 18 -39.10 -35.86 -21.60
C LEU A 18 -38.15 -36.98 -22.01
N GLU A 19 -38.35 -37.61 -23.18
CA GLU A 19 -37.41 -38.59 -23.72
C GLU A 19 -36.02 -37.98 -23.99
N ASN A 20 -35.97 -36.74 -24.50
CA ASN A 20 -34.72 -36.02 -24.67
C ASN A 20 -34.05 -35.70 -23.33
N LEU A 21 -34.82 -35.36 -22.29
CA LEU A 21 -34.29 -35.10 -20.96
C LEU A 21 -33.76 -36.37 -20.30
N VAL A 22 -34.48 -37.49 -20.43
CA VAL A 22 -34.06 -38.81 -19.96
C VAL A 22 -32.80 -39.27 -20.69
N THR A 23 -32.73 -39.05 -22.00
CA THR A 23 -31.53 -39.36 -22.80
C THR A 23 -30.34 -38.49 -22.39
N LYS A 24 -30.55 -37.18 -22.17
CA LYS A 24 -29.50 -36.28 -21.65
C LYS A 24 -29.04 -36.66 -20.25
N LEU A 25 -29.95 -37.06 -19.36
CA LEU A 25 -29.63 -37.53 -18.01
C LEU A 25 -28.87 -38.86 -18.05
N ALA A 26 -29.22 -39.77 -18.96
CA ALA A 26 -28.46 -41.00 -19.18
C ALA A 26 -27.04 -40.71 -19.66
N ILE A 27 -26.89 -39.82 -20.67
CA ILE A 27 -25.57 -39.37 -21.15
C ILE A 27 -24.77 -38.70 -20.03
N LEU A 28 -25.42 -37.86 -19.20
CA LEU A 28 -24.75 -37.18 -18.10
C LEU A 28 -24.30 -38.16 -17.01
N LYS A 29 -25.14 -39.17 -16.71
CA LYS A 29 -24.81 -40.25 -15.77
C LYS A 29 -23.66 -41.11 -16.29
N ASP A 30 -23.64 -41.42 -17.58
CA ASP A 30 -22.55 -42.17 -18.21
C ASP A 30 -21.26 -41.35 -18.27
N LEU A 31 -21.36 -40.03 -18.51
CA LEU A 31 -20.23 -39.11 -18.43
C LEU A 31 -19.68 -39.01 -17.00
N LEU A 32 -20.55 -38.86 -16.00
CA LEU A 32 -20.17 -38.85 -14.59
C LEU A 32 -19.52 -40.18 -14.17
N SER A 33 -20.10 -41.31 -14.57
CA SER A 33 -19.51 -42.63 -14.30
C SER A 33 -18.18 -42.83 -15.04
N SER A 34 -18.04 -42.29 -16.25
CA SER A 34 -16.77 -42.28 -16.98
C SER A 34 -15.73 -41.38 -16.32
N ILE A 35 -16.13 -40.22 -15.79
CA ILE A 35 -15.23 -39.31 -15.06
C ILE A 35 -14.83 -39.95 -13.73
N GLU A 36 -15.76 -40.55 -13.01
CA GLU A 36 -15.50 -41.27 -11.77
C GLU A 36 -14.58 -42.47 -12.01
N LYS A 37 -14.80 -43.27 -13.06
CA LYS A 37 -13.87 -44.35 -13.46
C LYS A 37 -12.51 -43.82 -13.89
N LYS A 38 -12.45 -42.68 -14.61
CA LYS A 38 -11.16 -42.05 -14.99
C LYS A 38 -10.44 -41.48 -13.78
N ALA A 39 -11.16 -40.93 -12.80
CA ALA A 39 -10.63 -40.42 -11.56
C ALA A 39 -10.15 -41.56 -10.65
N LEU A 40 -10.94 -42.64 -10.49
CA LEU A 40 -10.52 -43.85 -9.79
C LEU A 40 -9.32 -44.50 -10.45
N LYS A 41 -9.30 -44.57 -11.78
CA LYS A 41 -8.14 -45.08 -12.52
C LYS A 41 -6.93 -44.16 -12.36
N ALA A 42 -7.09 -42.84 -12.38
CA ALA A 42 -6.00 -41.90 -12.11
C ALA A 42 -5.47 -42.02 -10.67
N VAL A 43 -6.34 -42.23 -9.67
CA VAL A 43 -5.97 -42.48 -8.27
C VAL A 43 -5.32 -43.85 -8.09
N GLN A 44 -5.77 -44.87 -8.83
CA GLN A 44 -5.16 -46.20 -8.86
C GLN A 44 -3.81 -46.20 -9.58
N ASP A 45 -3.69 -45.49 -10.69
CA ASP A 45 -2.42 -45.29 -11.41
C ASP A 45 -1.44 -44.46 -10.57
N LEU A 46 -1.92 -43.52 -9.74
CA LEU A 46 -1.13 -42.80 -8.73
C LEU A 46 -0.69 -43.67 -7.54
N SER A 47 -1.37 -44.80 -7.27
CA SER A 47 -1.07 -45.71 -6.16
C SER A 47 -0.33 -46.98 -6.57
N VAL A 48 -0.24 -47.28 -7.87
CA VAL A 48 0.47 -48.46 -8.41
C VAL A 48 1.84 -48.10 -9.02
N SER A 49 2.16 -46.82 -9.24
CA SER A 49 3.55 -46.43 -9.50
C SER A 49 4.31 -46.30 -8.18
N THR A 50 4.88 -47.39 -7.68
CA THR A 50 6.01 -47.35 -6.75
C THR A 50 7.24 -46.82 -7.49
N PRO A 51 7.78 -45.64 -7.17
CA PRO A 51 9.15 -45.35 -7.50
C PRO A 51 9.99 -45.97 -6.39
N SER A 52 10.82 -46.94 -6.76
CA SER A 52 12.11 -47.16 -6.11
C SER A 52 12.71 -45.79 -5.78
N SER A 53 12.99 -45.56 -4.49
CA SER A 53 13.62 -44.37 -3.90
C SER A 53 14.33 -43.46 -4.90
N LEU A 54 13.58 -42.56 -5.53
CA LEU A 54 14.12 -41.35 -6.11
C LEU A 54 14.16 -40.34 -4.96
N PRO A 55 15.30 -39.68 -4.71
CA PRO A 55 15.40 -38.71 -3.64
C PRO A 55 14.36 -37.60 -3.89
N PRO A 56 13.87 -36.93 -2.84
CA PRO A 56 12.93 -35.85 -3.03
C PRO A 56 13.51 -34.87 -4.05
N LEU A 57 12.68 -34.43 -5.00
CA LEU A 57 12.93 -33.21 -5.78
C LEU A 57 12.78 -32.01 -4.85
N THR A 58 13.58 -31.98 -3.79
CA THR A 58 14.09 -30.74 -3.24
C THR A 58 14.72 -30.03 -4.43
N ARG A 59 14.15 -28.90 -4.84
CA ARG A 59 14.97 -27.86 -5.45
C ARG A 59 16.00 -27.51 -4.37
N HIS A 60 17.11 -28.24 -4.31
CA HIS A 60 18.27 -27.85 -3.55
C HIS A 60 18.84 -26.61 -4.24
N SER A 61 18.24 -25.46 -3.96
CA SER A 61 18.95 -24.20 -4.09
C SER A 61 20.21 -24.37 -3.26
N LYS A 62 21.38 -24.33 -3.91
CA LYS A 62 22.65 -24.37 -3.18
C LYS A 62 22.61 -23.29 -2.09
N PRO A 63 23.06 -23.61 -0.87
CA PRO A 63 22.98 -22.69 0.26
C PRO A 63 23.66 -21.37 -0.07
N ILE A 64 23.01 -20.25 0.25
CA ILE A 64 23.60 -18.92 0.04
C ILE A 64 24.79 -18.78 0.98
N PRO A 65 26.01 -18.49 0.48
CA PRO A 65 27.18 -18.34 1.34
C PRO A 65 27.00 -17.14 2.27
N VAL A 66 27.57 -17.23 3.48
CA VAL A 66 27.56 -16.12 4.44
C VAL A 66 28.25 -14.90 3.81
N GLN A 67 27.53 -13.79 3.74
CA GLN A 67 28.01 -12.55 3.12
C GLN A 67 28.38 -11.53 4.20
N ALA A 68 29.62 -11.05 4.17
CA ALA A 68 30.16 -10.08 5.11
C ALA A 68 30.28 -8.68 4.50
N PHE A 69 29.83 -7.67 5.25
CA PHE A 69 29.87 -6.27 4.85
C PHE A 69 30.71 -5.46 5.84
N GLU A 70 31.80 -4.89 5.35
CA GLU A 70 32.57 -3.93 6.15
C GLU A 70 31.84 -2.59 6.25
N VAL A 71 31.60 -2.13 7.48
CA VAL A 71 30.87 -0.90 7.79
C VAL A 71 31.57 -0.09 8.88
N LYS A 72 31.23 1.19 8.98
CA LYS A 72 31.61 2.07 10.09
C LYS A 72 30.39 2.30 10.97
N LEU A 73 30.53 2.19 12.29
CA LEU A 73 29.46 2.60 13.20
C LEU A 73 29.42 4.13 13.29
N ASP A 74 28.24 4.71 13.08
CA ASP A 74 28.01 6.14 13.24
C ASP A 74 27.61 6.42 14.69
N VAL A 75 28.50 7.09 15.43
CA VAL A 75 28.33 7.35 16.87
C VAL A 75 28.01 8.83 17.05
N TYR A 76 26.95 9.15 17.81
CA TYR A 76 26.55 10.53 18.09
C TYR A 76 27.60 11.26 18.94
N LEU A 77 27.69 12.58 18.75
CA LEU A 77 28.73 13.45 19.32
C LEU A 77 28.83 13.41 20.86
N ALA A 78 27.80 12.97 21.57
CA ALA A 78 27.76 12.91 23.04
C ALA A 78 28.64 11.79 23.63
N ASP A 79 28.97 10.74 22.86
CA ASP A 79 29.82 9.62 23.32
C ASP A 79 31.32 9.83 23.00
N LEU A 80 31.71 11.00 22.48
CA LEU A 80 33.06 11.32 21.99
C LEU A 80 34.03 11.83 23.07
N THR A 81 33.85 11.50 24.36
CA THR A 81 34.90 11.78 25.37
C THR A 81 36.16 10.93 25.18
N LYS A 82 36.17 10.02 24.20
CA LYS A 82 37.37 9.30 23.73
C LYS A 82 37.60 9.52 22.23
N ILE A 83 38.32 10.59 21.91
CA ILE A 83 39.20 10.79 20.74
C ILE A 83 38.88 9.93 19.48
N GLY A 84 38.10 10.50 18.56
CA GLY A 84 38.39 10.50 17.12
C GLY A 84 38.61 9.19 16.36
N LYS A 85 38.01 8.04 16.75
CA LYS A 85 38.22 6.76 16.03
C LYS A 85 36.93 6.19 15.46
N SER A 86 36.84 6.17 14.13
CA SER A 86 35.83 5.39 13.39
C SER A 86 35.97 3.91 13.74
N GLN A 87 34.97 3.33 14.42
CA GLN A 87 34.97 1.91 14.78
C GLN A 87 34.52 1.07 13.57
N LYS A 88 35.46 0.32 12.98
CA LYS A 88 35.17 -0.62 11.89
C LYS A 88 34.44 -1.85 12.44
N HIS A 89 33.32 -2.19 11.81
CA HIS A 89 32.54 -3.39 12.10
C HIS A 89 32.41 -4.25 10.84
N SER A 90 32.14 -5.53 11.04
CA SER A 90 31.71 -6.45 9.99
C SER A 90 30.29 -6.91 10.30
N LEU A 91 29.38 -6.75 9.34
CA LEU A 91 28.03 -7.31 9.39
C LEU A 91 27.98 -8.54 8.50
N SER A 92 27.84 -9.73 9.10
CA SER A 92 27.79 -10.99 8.35
C SER A 92 26.38 -11.56 8.40
N VAL A 93 25.74 -11.72 7.23
CA VAL A 93 24.40 -12.30 7.11
C VAL A 93 24.52 -13.77 6.73
N ASP A 94 24.07 -14.64 7.63
CA ASP A 94 23.87 -16.06 7.39
C ASP A 94 22.40 -16.32 7.09
N VAL A 95 22.06 -16.33 5.78
CA VAL A 95 20.69 -16.56 5.30
C VAL A 95 20.22 -17.97 5.62
N GLU A 96 21.12 -18.95 5.61
CA GLU A 96 20.77 -20.36 5.84
C GLU A 96 20.62 -20.65 7.34
N GLY A 97 21.45 -20.04 8.19
CA GLY A 97 21.39 -20.19 9.64
C GLY A 97 20.50 -19.19 10.38
N GLY A 98 19.93 -18.21 9.68
CA GLY A 98 18.95 -17.27 10.25
C GLY A 98 19.54 -16.22 11.17
N LYS A 99 20.82 -15.88 10.98
CA LYS A 99 21.64 -15.10 11.92
C LYS A 99 22.33 -13.92 11.23
N LEU A 100 22.26 -12.76 11.88
CA LEU A 100 23.13 -11.61 11.62
C LEU A 100 24.20 -11.55 12.70
N VAL A 101 25.47 -11.64 12.31
CA VAL A 101 26.62 -11.46 13.21
C VAL A 101 27.16 -10.04 13.03
N VAL A 102 27.21 -9.29 14.12
CA VAL A 102 27.79 -7.94 14.19
C VAL A 102 29.11 -8.05 14.93
N MET A 103 30.22 -8.03 14.19
CA MET A 103 31.58 -8.12 14.74
C MET A 103 32.24 -6.75 14.81
N LYS A 104 32.88 -6.43 15.94
CA LYS A 104 33.69 -5.24 16.13
C LYS A 104 35.17 -5.61 16.06
N LYS A 105 35.90 -5.04 15.10
CA LYS A 105 37.36 -5.24 14.97
C LYS A 105 38.08 -4.31 15.95
N MET A 106 38.76 -4.85 16.98
CA MET A 106 39.65 -4.08 17.86
C MET A 106 41.12 -4.16 17.39
N LYS A 107 41.97 -3.24 17.88
CA LYS A 107 43.37 -3.10 17.42
C LYS A 107 44.28 -4.27 17.84
N ASP A 108 43.95 -5.00 18.90
CA ASP A 108 44.80 -6.05 19.50
C ASP A 108 44.37 -7.48 19.13
N ASN A 109 43.78 -7.67 17.94
CA ASN A 109 43.20 -8.96 17.49
C ASN A 109 42.10 -9.55 18.41
N GLN A 110 41.62 -8.80 19.41
CA GLN A 110 40.39 -9.15 20.13
C GLN A 110 39.16 -8.82 19.28
N GLU A 111 38.29 -9.81 19.08
CA GLU A 111 37.03 -9.67 18.38
C GLU A 111 35.88 -9.77 19.38
N ASP A 112 35.01 -8.76 19.40
CA ASP A 112 33.74 -8.80 20.14
C ASP A 112 32.61 -8.92 19.12
N TRP A 113 31.77 -9.94 19.26
CA TRP A 113 30.68 -10.21 18.31
C TRP A 113 29.34 -10.38 19.02
N ASN A 114 28.30 -9.86 18.39
CA ASN A 114 26.93 -10.08 18.80
C ASN A 114 26.16 -10.77 17.69
N THR A 115 25.42 -11.82 18.02
CA THR A 115 24.60 -12.56 17.06
C THR A 115 23.13 -12.27 17.30
N PHE A 116 22.44 -11.85 16.24
CA PHE A 116 21.02 -11.56 16.24
C PHE A 116 20.30 -12.56 15.34
N THR A 117 19.34 -13.28 15.88
CA THR A 117 18.38 -14.07 15.10
C THR A 117 17.43 -13.17 14.34
N HIS A 118 16.85 -13.68 13.25
CA HIS A 118 15.95 -12.91 12.39
C HIS A 118 14.83 -12.13 13.13
N HIS A 119 14.19 -12.73 14.12
CA HIS A 119 13.11 -12.09 14.91
C HIS A 119 13.60 -10.94 15.81
N LYS A 120 14.89 -10.88 16.15
CA LYS A 120 15.46 -9.79 16.96
C LYS A 120 15.76 -8.54 16.13
N ILE A 121 15.53 -8.55 14.82
CA ILE A 121 15.81 -7.43 13.91
C ILE A 121 14.48 -6.82 13.45
N ARG A 122 14.05 -5.78 14.14
CA ARG A 122 12.70 -5.21 13.95
C ARG A 122 12.60 -4.34 12.70
N GLN A 123 13.52 -3.39 12.55
CA GLN A 123 13.40 -2.38 11.49
C GLN A 123 14.74 -2.03 10.84
N LEU A 124 14.66 -1.71 9.54
CA LEU A 124 15.74 -1.17 8.72
C LEU A 124 15.37 0.24 8.26
N ILE A 125 16.13 1.24 8.72
CA ILE A 125 15.84 2.67 8.50
C ILE A 125 16.93 3.25 7.59
N LYS A 126 16.58 3.54 6.34
CA LYS A 126 17.52 4.15 5.38
C LYS A 126 17.69 5.64 5.68
N SER A 127 18.92 6.14 5.69
CA SER A 127 19.17 7.57 5.86
C SER A 127 18.75 8.35 4.61
N GLN A 128 17.98 9.42 4.82
CA GLN A 128 17.58 10.30 3.72
C GLN A 128 18.72 11.21 3.25
N ARG A 129 19.67 11.55 4.14
CA ARG A 129 20.79 12.46 3.85
C ARG A 129 22.06 11.74 3.40
N VAL A 130 22.33 10.55 3.92
CA VAL A 130 23.58 9.81 3.71
C VAL A 130 23.26 8.47 3.06
N GLN A 131 23.45 8.34 1.75
CA GLN A 131 22.89 7.23 0.94
C GLN A 131 23.38 5.84 1.35
N ASN A 132 24.60 5.75 1.88
CA ASN A 132 25.22 4.52 2.36
C ASN A 132 25.00 4.27 3.86
N LYS A 133 24.17 5.08 4.55
CA LYS A 133 23.87 4.92 5.98
C LYS A 133 22.55 4.17 6.18
N LEU A 134 22.56 3.19 7.08
CA LEU A 134 21.41 2.37 7.48
C LEU A 134 21.34 2.26 9.00
N GLY A 135 20.21 2.63 9.59
CA GLY A 135 19.87 2.31 10.97
C GLY A 135 19.26 0.92 11.06
N ILE A 136 19.73 0.09 11.99
CA ILE A 136 19.15 -1.20 12.32
C ILE A 136 18.61 -1.14 13.74
N VAL A 137 17.34 -1.47 13.92
CA VAL A 137 16.67 -1.52 15.22
C VAL A 137 16.62 -2.97 15.69
N PHE A 138 17.34 -3.27 16.75
CA PHE A 138 17.39 -4.57 17.40
C PHE A 138 16.46 -4.62 18.61
N GLU A 139 15.82 -5.76 18.82
CA GLU A 139 15.12 -6.07 20.07
C GLU A 139 16.15 -6.48 21.13
N LYS A 140 16.15 -5.78 22.28
CA LYS A 140 17.02 -6.12 23.42
C LYS A 140 16.23 -6.92 24.45
N ASP A 141 15.06 -6.43 24.84
CA ASP A 141 14.07 -7.06 25.74
C ASP A 141 12.64 -6.75 25.23
N LYS A 142 11.60 -7.41 25.76
CA LYS A 142 10.19 -7.29 25.29
C LYS A 142 9.66 -5.85 25.17
N GLU A 143 10.25 -4.88 25.88
CA GLU A 143 9.86 -3.46 25.85
C GLU A 143 10.97 -2.49 25.44
N LYS A 144 12.20 -2.98 25.18
CA LYS A 144 13.37 -2.12 24.90
C LYS A 144 14.02 -2.48 23.57
N SER A 145 14.12 -1.49 22.69
CA SER A 145 14.82 -1.59 21.40
C SER A 145 16.15 -0.81 21.43
N GLN A 146 17.13 -1.28 20.65
CA GLN A 146 18.41 -0.61 20.44
C GLN A 146 18.59 -0.31 18.96
N ARG A 147 18.72 0.97 18.60
CA ARG A 147 19.09 1.39 17.25
C ARG A 147 20.61 1.52 17.13
N LYS A 148 21.19 0.93 16.08
CA LYS A 148 22.59 1.15 15.67
C LYS A 148 22.62 1.64 14.22
N ASP A 149 23.34 2.74 13.98
CA ASP A 149 23.48 3.31 12.66
C ASP A 149 24.83 2.90 12.03
N PHE A 150 24.80 2.29 10.85
CA PHE A 150 25.98 1.80 10.13
C PHE A 150 26.16 2.52 8.78
N ILE A 151 27.40 2.87 8.46
CA ILE A 151 27.80 3.47 7.18
C ILE A 151 28.55 2.42 6.36
N PHE A 152 27.95 2.01 5.24
CA PHE A 152 28.49 1.04 4.31
C PHE A 152 29.49 1.69 3.34
N ALA A 153 30.32 0.88 2.68
CA ALA A 153 31.25 1.40 1.68
C ALA A 153 30.54 2.08 0.48
N SER A 154 29.31 1.67 0.15
CA SER A 154 28.49 2.30 -0.89
C SER A 154 26.99 2.06 -0.65
N ALA A 155 26.15 2.86 -1.29
CA ALA A 155 24.69 2.66 -1.30
C ALA A 155 24.33 1.29 -1.88
N LYS A 156 25.00 0.86 -2.96
CA LYS A 156 24.80 -0.48 -3.57
C LYS A 156 25.08 -1.63 -2.58
N LYS A 157 26.17 -1.56 -1.80
CA LYS A 157 26.44 -2.57 -0.76
C LYS A 157 25.40 -2.55 0.36
N ARG A 158 24.92 -1.36 0.73
CA ARG A 158 23.85 -1.17 1.71
C ARG A 158 22.51 -1.73 1.20
N GLU A 159 22.22 -1.65 -0.11
CA GLU A 159 21.06 -2.31 -0.75
C GLU A 159 21.18 -3.83 -0.70
N ALA A 160 22.32 -4.38 -1.14
CA ALA A 160 22.57 -5.82 -1.10
C ALA A 160 22.43 -6.41 0.32
N PHE A 161 22.94 -5.70 1.34
CA PHE A 161 22.76 -6.12 2.74
C PHE A 161 21.29 -6.18 3.15
N CYS A 162 20.49 -5.15 2.85
CA CYS A 162 19.06 -5.12 3.18
C CYS A 162 18.31 -6.30 2.54
N GLN A 163 18.61 -6.60 1.28
CA GLN A 163 17.98 -7.71 0.54
C GLN A 163 18.32 -9.07 1.17
N LEU A 164 19.59 -9.32 1.50
CA LEU A 164 19.99 -10.58 2.14
C LEU A 164 19.38 -10.75 3.53
N LEU A 165 19.32 -9.67 4.31
CA LEU A 165 18.72 -9.71 5.64
C LEU A 165 17.22 -9.97 5.57
N GLN A 166 16.57 -9.38 4.58
CA GLN A 166 15.15 -9.57 4.34
C GLN A 166 14.84 -11.01 3.88
N LEU A 167 15.64 -11.58 2.98
CA LEU A 167 15.55 -12.99 2.61
C LEU A 167 15.75 -13.92 3.80
N MET A 168 16.77 -13.65 4.64
CA MET A 168 17.00 -14.39 5.88
C MET A 168 15.77 -14.32 6.80
N LYS A 169 15.15 -13.15 6.96
CA LYS A 169 13.94 -12.98 7.77
C LYS A 169 12.75 -13.77 7.24
N ASN A 170 12.54 -13.77 5.92
CA ASN A 170 11.46 -14.52 5.29
C ASN A 170 11.69 -16.03 5.43
N LYS A 171 12.88 -16.53 5.07
CA LYS A 171 13.22 -17.96 5.10
C LYS A 171 13.08 -18.59 6.50
N HIS A 172 13.42 -17.84 7.54
CA HIS A 172 13.37 -18.32 8.93
C HIS A 172 12.08 -17.96 9.67
N SER A 173 11.15 -17.27 9.01
CA SER A 173 9.85 -16.96 9.63
C SER A 173 8.93 -18.19 9.76
N ASN A 174 9.20 -19.28 9.03
CA ASN A 174 8.36 -20.48 8.91
C ASN A 174 6.92 -20.17 8.45
N GLN A 175 6.71 -19.04 7.78
CA GLN A 175 5.42 -18.64 7.24
C GLN A 175 5.46 -18.62 5.73
N ASP A 176 4.38 -19.07 5.10
CA ASP A 176 4.22 -19.02 3.66
C ASP A 176 4.23 -17.55 3.17
N GLU A 177 4.83 -17.31 2.01
CA GLU A 177 4.79 -15.98 1.41
C GLU A 177 3.43 -15.78 0.74
N PRO A 178 2.69 -14.69 1.07
CA PRO A 178 1.43 -14.42 0.41
C PRO A 178 1.68 -13.92 -1.01
N ASP A 179 0.80 -14.31 -1.93
CA ASP A 179 0.72 -13.75 -3.29
C ASP A 179 -0.27 -12.57 -3.36
N MET A 180 -1.11 -12.40 -2.35
CA MET A 180 -2.03 -11.28 -2.20
C MET A 180 -2.11 -10.83 -0.74
N ILE A 181 -2.34 -9.54 -0.53
CA ILE A 181 -2.59 -8.96 0.79
C ILE A 181 -3.81 -8.03 0.76
N SER A 182 -4.44 -7.87 1.92
CA SER A 182 -5.51 -6.91 2.14
C SER A 182 -4.99 -5.64 2.81
N ILE A 183 -5.33 -4.48 2.27
CA ILE A 183 -4.89 -3.16 2.76
C ILE A 183 -6.09 -2.29 3.08
N PHE A 184 -6.19 -1.82 4.31
CA PHE A 184 -7.09 -0.76 4.71
C PHE A 184 -6.43 0.61 4.55
N ILE A 185 -7.18 1.58 4.03
CA ILE A 185 -6.79 2.98 3.94
C ILE A 185 -7.92 3.84 4.48
N GLY A 186 -7.63 4.61 5.52
CA GLY A 186 -8.56 5.60 6.07
C GLY A 186 -8.02 7.02 5.90
N THR A 187 -8.88 7.96 5.52
CA THR A 187 -8.61 9.40 5.63
C THR A 187 -9.64 10.09 6.50
N TRP A 188 -9.20 10.95 7.43
CA TRP A 188 -10.12 11.72 8.25
C TRP A 188 -9.57 13.08 8.67
N ASN A 189 -10.25 14.14 8.26
CA ASN A 189 -10.05 15.47 8.83
C ASN A 189 -10.74 15.54 10.20
N MET A 190 -9.94 15.59 11.28
CA MET A 190 -10.43 15.54 12.66
C MET A 190 -10.94 16.90 13.18
N GLY A 191 -10.82 17.98 12.40
CA GLY A 191 -11.38 19.28 12.79
C GLY A 191 -10.79 19.89 14.08
N SER A 192 -9.57 19.51 14.46
CA SER A 192 -8.88 19.97 15.68
C SER A 192 -9.63 19.68 16.99
N VAL A 193 -10.30 18.52 17.07
CA VAL A 193 -10.91 18.02 18.30
C VAL A 193 -10.12 16.83 18.87
N PRO A 194 -10.26 16.53 20.18
CA PRO A 194 -9.65 15.35 20.79
C PRO A 194 -10.04 14.05 20.08
N SER A 195 -9.24 13.00 20.25
CA SER A 195 -9.52 11.69 19.67
C SER A 195 -10.92 11.20 20.09
N PRO A 196 -11.76 10.73 19.15
CA PRO A 196 -12.99 10.05 19.51
C PRO A 196 -12.67 8.78 20.29
N LYS A 197 -13.57 8.39 21.20
CA LYS A 197 -13.43 7.16 21.99
C LYS A 197 -13.79 5.89 21.19
N ALA A 198 -14.60 6.02 20.14
CA ALA A 198 -15.03 4.92 19.29
C ALA A 198 -14.74 5.24 17.82
N VAL A 199 -13.88 4.44 17.19
CA VAL A 199 -13.58 4.48 15.74
C VAL A 199 -13.85 3.12 15.07
N GLY A 200 -14.59 2.24 15.73
CA GLY A 200 -14.82 0.87 15.29
C GLY A 200 -15.44 0.79 13.90
N SER A 201 -16.48 1.60 13.62
CA SER A 201 -17.11 1.68 12.30
C SER A 201 -16.10 2.03 11.19
N TRP A 202 -15.16 2.93 11.47
CA TRP A 202 -14.13 3.32 10.51
C TRP A 202 -13.17 2.17 10.24
N LEU A 203 -12.70 1.48 11.28
CA LEU A 203 -11.81 0.31 11.17
C LEU A 203 -12.47 -0.87 10.45
N LEU A 204 -13.78 -1.01 10.62
CA LEU A 204 -14.60 -2.09 10.07
C LEU A 204 -15.27 -1.73 8.74
N CYS A 205 -14.98 -0.57 8.16
CA CYS A 205 -15.60 -0.11 6.89
C CYS A 205 -17.14 -0.12 6.91
N ARG A 206 -17.74 0.27 8.04
CA ARG A 206 -19.20 0.37 8.23
C ARG A 206 -19.68 1.80 8.07
N GLY A 207 -20.84 1.97 7.45
CA GLY A 207 -21.47 3.26 7.21
C GLY A 207 -22.15 3.29 5.84
N LEU A 208 -21.83 4.31 5.04
CA LEU A 208 -22.45 4.60 3.76
C LEU A 208 -21.47 4.36 2.59
N GLY A 209 -22.00 4.01 1.43
CA GLY A 209 -21.24 3.75 0.20
C GLY A 209 -20.99 2.26 -0.05
N LYS A 210 -19.85 1.94 -0.67
CA LYS A 210 -19.42 0.55 -0.87
C LYS A 210 -18.80 0.04 0.43
N THR A 211 -19.57 -0.63 1.26
CA THR A 211 -19.13 -1.21 2.55
C THR A 211 -18.70 -2.67 2.40
N LEU A 212 -18.01 -3.20 3.41
CA LEU A 212 -17.75 -4.64 3.49
C LEU A 212 -19.01 -5.39 3.95
N ASP A 213 -19.14 -6.66 3.55
CA ASP A 213 -20.20 -7.54 4.06
C ASP A 213 -19.89 -8.04 5.49
N GLU A 214 -20.89 -8.63 6.14
CA GLU A 214 -20.80 -9.07 7.54
C GLU A 214 -19.75 -10.16 7.81
N MET A 215 -19.37 -10.93 6.79
CA MET A 215 -18.36 -11.99 6.96
C MET A 215 -16.95 -11.43 6.77
N THR A 216 -16.73 -10.63 5.71
CA THR A 216 -15.43 -10.04 5.36
C THR A 216 -14.96 -9.00 6.38
N VAL A 217 -15.88 -8.29 7.02
CA VAL A 217 -15.54 -7.32 8.09
C VAL A 217 -14.85 -7.95 9.31
N THR A 218 -14.99 -9.27 9.50
CA THR A 218 -14.33 -9.99 10.60
C THR A 218 -12.88 -10.36 10.28
N ILE A 219 -12.47 -10.26 9.00
CA ILE A 219 -11.14 -10.65 8.55
C ILE A 219 -10.20 -9.44 8.71
N PRO A 220 -9.18 -9.52 9.58
CA PRO A 220 -8.27 -8.40 9.78
C PRO A 220 -7.43 -8.15 8.52
N HIS A 221 -7.26 -6.89 8.12
CA HIS A 221 -6.42 -6.51 6.99
C HIS A 221 -4.93 -6.69 7.31
N ASP A 222 -4.11 -7.03 6.33
CA ASP A 222 -2.67 -7.22 6.54
C ASP A 222 -1.96 -5.91 6.88
N LEU A 223 -2.45 -4.81 6.29
CA LEU A 223 -1.96 -3.45 6.50
C LEU A 223 -3.13 -2.51 6.80
N TYR A 224 -2.91 -1.59 7.75
CA TYR A 224 -3.78 -0.44 8.00
C TYR A 224 -3.00 0.87 7.81
N VAL A 225 -3.54 1.75 6.99
CA VAL A 225 -2.98 3.07 6.71
C VAL A 225 -3.96 4.13 7.16
N PHE A 226 -3.55 4.97 8.11
CA PHE A 226 -4.37 6.05 8.64
C PHE A 226 -3.78 7.39 8.24
N GLY A 227 -4.49 8.14 7.39
CA GLY A 227 -4.22 9.54 7.10
C GLY A 227 -5.16 10.44 7.91
N THR A 228 -4.63 11.40 8.64
CA THR A 228 -5.46 12.41 9.33
C THR A 228 -5.01 13.82 8.99
N GLN A 229 -5.95 14.76 9.02
CA GLN A 229 -5.72 16.20 8.88
C GLN A 229 -6.39 16.93 10.05
N GLU A 230 -5.90 18.13 10.39
CA GLU A 230 -6.34 18.87 11.58
C GLU A 230 -6.34 17.99 12.85
N ASN A 231 -5.41 17.03 12.93
CA ASN A 231 -5.22 16.16 14.08
C ASN A 231 -4.36 16.84 15.15
N SER A 232 -4.99 17.23 16.26
CA SER A 232 -4.35 17.88 17.41
C SER A 232 -3.78 16.90 18.44
N VAL A 233 -4.04 15.60 18.32
CA VAL A 233 -3.58 14.56 19.25
C VAL A 233 -2.09 14.32 19.05
N CYS A 234 -1.29 14.13 20.09
CA CYS A 234 0.15 13.88 19.92
C CYS A 234 0.42 12.52 19.24
N ASP A 235 1.54 12.38 18.53
CA ASP A 235 1.81 11.19 17.68
C ASP A 235 1.75 9.87 18.47
N ARG A 236 2.33 9.84 19.67
CA ARG A 236 2.35 8.64 20.52
C ARG A 236 0.94 8.24 20.94
N GLU A 237 0.17 9.17 21.49
CA GLU A 237 -1.20 8.93 21.95
C GLU A 237 -2.11 8.51 20.80
N TRP A 238 -1.97 9.15 19.63
CA TRP A 238 -2.75 8.79 18.45
C TRP A 238 -2.45 7.36 17.98
N VAL A 239 -1.18 6.99 17.88
CA VAL A 239 -0.76 5.64 17.46
C VAL A 239 -1.15 4.59 18.48
N ASP A 240 -0.97 4.87 19.78
CA ASP A 240 -1.36 3.95 20.85
C ASP A 240 -2.88 3.73 20.84
N SER A 241 -3.68 4.78 20.61
CA SER A 241 -5.14 4.67 20.49
C SER A 241 -5.55 3.81 19.28
N LEU A 242 -4.91 3.98 18.12
CA LEU A 242 -5.17 3.15 16.94
C LEU A 242 -4.82 1.67 17.21
N ARG A 243 -3.70 1.41 17.90
CA ARG A 243 -3.27 0.05 18.24
C ARG A 243 -4.24 -0.62 19.21
N THR A 244 -4.70 0.11 20.23
CA THR A 244 -5.73 -0.38 21.17
C THR A 244 -7.02 -0.70 20.43
N ALA A 245 -7.52 0.21 19.59
CA ALA A 245 -8.74 -0.03 18.82
C ALA A 245 -8.60 -1.23 17.88
N LEU A 246 -7.48 -1.37 17.17
CA LEU A 246 -7.22 -2.55 16.33
C LEU A 246 -7.16 -3.84 17.15
N LYS A 247 -6.50 -3.82 18.32
CA LYS A 247 -6.41 -4.98 19.21
C LYS A 247 -7.79 -5.42 19.70
N GLU A 248 -8.68 -4.47 20.03
CA GLU A 248 -10.05 -4.75 20.45
C GLU A 248 -10.90 -5.40 19.35
N HIS A 249 -10.70 -5.01 18.08
CA HIS A 249 -11.53 -5.49 16.98
C HIS A 249 -10.97 -6.72 16.25
N THR A 250 -9.67 -6.98 16.38
CA THR A 250 -8.98 -8.03 15.61
C THR A 250 -8.26 -9.05 16.48
N GLU A 251 -8.13 -8.78 17.78
CA GLU A 251 -7.32 -9.56 18.73
C GLU A 251 -5.81 -9.59 18.41
N LEU A 252 -5.34 -8.79 17.44
CA LEU A 252 -3.94 -8.75 16.98
C LEU A 252 -3.19 -7.51 17.47
N ASP A 253 -1.94 -7.69 17.87
CA ASP A 253 -1.04 -6.62 18.30
C ASP A 253 -0.28 -5.99 17.12
N TYR A 254 -1.02 -5.25 16.27
CA TYR A 254 -0.47 -4.57 15.09
C TYR A 254 0.80 -3.77 15.41
N LYS A 255 1.78 -3.87 14.51
CA LYS A 255 3.08 -3.23 14.61
C LYS A 255 3.11 -1.94 13.78
N PRO A 256 3.48 -0.79 14.35
CA PRO A 256 3.68 0.42 13.56
C PRO A 256 4.94 0.27 12.68
N ILE A 257 4.78 0.36 11.37
CA ILE A 257 5.88 0.43 10.40
C ILE A 257 6.52 1.83 10.44
N ALA A 258 5.69 2.85 10.29
CA ALA A 258 6.12 4.23 10.19
C ALA A 258 5.00 5.20 10.59
N VAL A 259 5.41 6.33 11.14
CA VAL A 259 4.55 7.47 11.44
C VAL A 259 5.25 8.72 10.93
N GLN A 260 4.53 9.56 10.19
CA GLN A 260 5.07 10.84 9.70
C GLN A 260 4.05 11.95 9.90
N THR A 261 4.52 13.04 10.49
CA THR A 261 3.70 14.20 10.84
C THR A 261 4.28 15.47 10.21
N LEU A 262 3.39 16.34 9.72
CA LEU A 262 3.70 17.71 9.30
C LEU A 262 2.58 18.61 9.83
N TRP A 263 2.88 19.40 10.87
CA TRP A 263 1.86 20.13 11.63
C TRP A 263 0.76 19.18 12.13
N ASN A 264 -0.48 19.38 11.70
CA ASN A 264 -1.64 18.57 12.06
C ASN A 264 -2.03 17.57 10.94
N ILE A 265 -1.14 17.31 9.99
CA ILE A 265 -1.30 16.30 8.94
C ILE A 265 -0.44 15.10 9.31
N LYS A 266 -1.05 13.92 9.48
CA LYS A 266 -0.35 12.72 9.98
C LYS A 266 -0.66 11.51 9.13
N ILE A 267 0.31 10.64 8.96
CA ILE A 267 0.11 9.31 8.40
C ILE A 267 0.74 8.27 9.32
N ALA A 268 0.02 7.20 9.61
CA ALA A 268 0.52 6.04 10.32
C ALA A 268 0.24 4.78 9.49
N VAL A 269 1.23 3.91 9.37
CA VAL A 269 1.08 2.59 8.74
C VAL A 269 1.34 1.52 9.78
N LEU A 270 0.39 0.62 9.93
CA LEU A 270 0.44 -0.50 10.85
C LEU A 270 0.29 -1.81 10.08
N VAL A 271 0.93 -2.87 10.57
CA VAL A 271 0.98 -4.17 9.91
C VAL A 271 0.73 -5.30 10.89
N LYS A 272 0.11 -6.39 10.42
CA LYS A 272 -0.01 -7.60 11.22
C LYS A 272 1.38 -8.06 11.71
N PRO A 273 1.49 -8.63 12.92
CA PRO A 273 2.76 -9.09 13.47
C PRO A 273 3.52 -10.07 12.55
N GLU A 274 2.79 -10.96 11.88
CA GLU A 274 3.33 -11.97 10.98
C GLU A 274 4.07 -11.37 9.77
N HIS A 275 3.61 -10.22 9.27
CA HIS A 275 4.23 -9.54 8.13
C HIS A 275 5.35 -8.58 8.54
N GLU A 276 5.64 -8.39 9.84
CA GLU A 276 6.75 -7.54 10.31
C GLU A 276 8.07 -7.93 9.64
N ASN A 277 8.25 -9.23 9.42
CA ASN A 277 9.44 -9.74 8.78
C ASN A 277 9.53 -9.49 7.29
N ARG A 278 8.41 -9.22 6.59
CA ARG A 278 8.28 -9.01 5.13
C ARG A 278 8.49 -7.55 4.70
N ILE A 279 8.47 -6.63 5.66
CA ILE A 279 8.61 -5.19 5.43
C ILE A 279 10.08 -4.77 5.43
N SER A 280 10.48 -4.05 4.39
CA SER A 280 11.81 -3.44 4.31
C SER A 280 11.77 -2.09 3.59
N HIS A 281 12.91 -1.40 3.53
CA HIS A 281 13.06 -0.18 2.73
C HIS A 281 12.09 0.96 3.14
N VAL A 282 11.75 1.04 4.42
CA VAL A 282 10.86 2.06 4.95
C VAL A 282 11.46 3.45 4.73
N GLY A 283 10.69 4.32 4.07
CA GLY A 283 11.04 5.71 3.80
C GLY A 283 9.86 6.62 4.11
N VAL A 284 10.15 7.77 4.73
CA VAL A 284 9.15 8.80 5.07
C VAL A 284 9.58 10.15 4.49
N SER A 285 8.59 11.00 4.17
CA SER A 285 8.81 12.33 3.61
C SER A 285 7.63 13.26 3.89
N SER A 286 7.85 14.57 3.76
CA SER A 286 6.79 15.56 3.85
C SER A 286 7.07 16.78 2.98
N VAL A 287 6.01 17.45 2.53
CA VAL A 287 6.07 18.66 1.68
C VAL A 287 5.12 19.70 2.22
N LYS A 288 5.60 20.94 2.38
CA LYS A 288 4.79 22.10 2.75
C LYS A 288 4.29 22.78 1.47
N THR A 289 2.99 23.11 1.42
CA THR A 289 2.35 23.75 0.25
C THR A 289 1.52 24.98 0.60
N GLY A 290 1.67 25.46 1.85
CA GLY A 290 1.07 26.70 2.34
C GLY A 290 1.45 27.95 1.53
N ILE A 291 1.04 29.13 1.98
CA ILE A 291 1.40 30.41 1.37
C ILE A 291 2.93 30.52 1.29
N ALA A 292 3.45 30.89 0.12
CA ALA A 292 4.90 30.91 -0.18
C ALA A 292 5.62 29.58 0.15
N ASN A 293 4.91 28.44 0.09
CA ASN A 293 5.38 27.08 0.35
C ASN A 293 6.03 26.86 1.74
N THR A 294 5.80 27.78 2.68
CA THR A 294 6.41 27.76 4.02
C THR A 294 5.46 28.15 5.13
N LEU A 295 4.41 28.93 4.84
CA LEU A 295 3.47 29.49 5.81
C LEU A 295 2.07 28.83 5.70
N GLY A 296 1.51 28.35 6.82
CA GLY A 296 0.16 27.78 6.88
C GLY A 296 0.12 26.26 6.89
N ASN A 297 -1.00 25.68 7.34
CA ASN A 297 -1.13 24.27 7.73
C ASN A 297 -1.48 23.31 6.57
N LYS A 298 -0.94 23.54 5.36
CA LYS A 298 -1.25 22.78 4.14
C LYS A 298 -0.01 22.11 3.56
N GLY A 299 -0.17 20.86 3.11
CA GLY A 299 0.95 20.05 2.70
C GLY A 299 0.59 18.58 2.54
N ALA A 300 1.63 17.74 2.54
CA ALA A 300 1.50 16.29 2.54
C ALA A 300 2.56 15.64 3.41
N VAL A 301 2.24 14.45 3.89
CA VAL A 301 3.14 13.49 4.48
C VAL A 301 3.04 12.20 3.69
N GLY A 302 4.10 11.41 3.65
CA GLY A 302 4.02 10.11 3.02
C GLY A 302 5.00 9.09 3.58
N VAL A 303 4.62 7.83 3.37
CA VAL A 303 5.33 6.63 3.79
C VAL A 303 5.48 5.74 2.56
N SER A 304 6.61 5.07 2.44
CA SER A 304 6.86 4.05 1.44
C SER A 304 7.63 2.90 2.04
N PHE A 305 7.45 1.70 1.51
CA PHE A 305 8.21 0.51 1.89
C PHE A 305 8.13 -0.55 0.80
N MET A 306 8.95 -1.59 0.92
CA MET A 306 8.83 -2.85 0.19
C MET A 306 8.12 -3.85 1.08
N PHE A 307 7.08 -4.50 0.55
CA PHE A 307 6.53 -5.75 1.09
C PHE A 307 7.03 -6.87 0.19
N ASN A 308 7.94 -7.70 0.68
CA ASN A 308 8.68 -8.64 -0.16
C ASN A 308 9.26 -7.95 -1.41
N GLY A 309 8.88 -8.38 -2.61
CA GLY A 309 9.30 -7.82 -3.90
C GLY A 309 8.45 -6.65 -4.40
N THR A 310 7.35 -6.31 -3.71
CA THR A 310 6.39 -5.29 -4.15
C THR A 310 6.60 -3.97 -3.42
N SER A 311 6.66 -2.87 -4.17
CA SER A 311 6.87 -1.53 -3.62
C SER A 311 5.55 -0.77 -3.41
N PHE A 312 5.38 -0.20 -2.22
CA PHE A 312 4.21 0.58 -1.82
C PHE A 312 4.57 2.03 -1.49
N GLY A 313 3.73 2.96 -1.90
CA GLY A 313 3.76 4.37 -1.50
C GLY A 313 2.39 4.82 -1.01
N PHE A 314 2.36 5.60 0.06
CA PHE A 314 1.16 6.19 0.65
C PHE A 314 1.38 7.68 0.89
N VAL A 315 0.50 8.51 0.36
CA VAL A 315 0.55 9.97 0.50
C VAL A 315 -0.73 10.45 1.16
N ASN A 316 -0.62 11.05 2.34
CA ASN A 316 -1.73 11.77 2.97
C ASN A 316 -1.51 13.28 2.81
N CYS A 317 -2.51 14.01 2.33
CA CYS A 317 -2.42 15.47 2.19
C CYS A 317 -3.61 16.25 2.76
N HIS A 318 -3.37 17.55 2.94
CA HIS A 318 -4.39 18.54 3.22
C HIS A 318 -4.15 19.70 2.25
N LEU A 319 -4.99 19.78 1.21
CA LEU A 319 -4.84 20.77 0.15
C LEU A 319 -5.58 22.08 0.46
N THR A 320 -5.32 23.12 -0.33
CA THR A 320 -5.92 24.44 -0.13
C THR A 320 -7.45 24.38 -0.14
N SER A 321 -8.08 24.91 0.91
CA SER A 321 -9.53 24.95 1.06
C SER A 321 -10.17 26.12 0.31
N GLY A 322 -11.44 25.94 -0.05
CA GLY A 322 -12.26 26.98 -0.67
C GLY A 322 -12.72 26.68 -2.08
N ASN A 323 -14.00 26.96 -2.37
CA ASN A 323 -14.63 26.65 -3.66
C ASN A 323 -13.85 27.25 -4.85
N GLU A 324 -13.38 28.49 -4.71
CA GLU A 324 -12.68 29.25 -5.74
C GLU A 324 -11.19 28.89 -5.94
N LYS A 325 -10.64 27.97 -5.12
CA LYS A 325 -9.18 27.71 -5.06
C LYS A 325 -8.71 26.48 -5.83
N ILE A 326 -9.44 26.10 -6.90
CA ILE A 326 -9.12 24.93 -7.75
C ILE A 326 -7.67 24.99 -8.25
N GLY A 327 -7.27 26.10 -8.88
CA GLY A 327 -5.91 26.25 -9.41
C GLY A 327 -4.81 26.12 -8.34
N ARG A 328 -5.09 26.52 -7.10
CA ARG A 328 -4.14 26.35 -5.98
C ARG A 328 -4.07 24.89 -5.52
N ARG A 329 -5.18 24.16 -5.49
CA ARG A 329 -5.17 22.70 -5.21
C ARG A 329 -4.39 21.93 -6.27
N ASN A 330 -4.58 22.25 -7.55
CA ASN A 330 -3.81 21.64 -8.63
C ASN A 330 -2.31 21.91 -8.46
N GLN A 331 -1.93 23.15 -8.13
CA GLN A 331 -0.54 23.49 -7.85
C GLN A 331 0.00 22.75 -6.62
N ASN A 332 -0.78 22.64 -5.54
CA ASN A 332 -0.39 21.85 -4.37
C ASN A 332 -0.12 20.39 -4.74
N TYR A 333 -0.99 19.78 -5.55
CA TYR A 333 -0.79 18.42 -6.07
C TYR A 333 0.54 18.30 -6.84
N LEU A 334 0.80 19.23 -7.77
CA LEU A 334 2.03 19.22 -8.57
C LEU A 334 3.29 19.42 -7.70
N ASP A 335 3.22 20.31 -6.71
CA ASP A 335 4.33 20.54 -5.77
C ASP A 335 4.61 19.28 -4.95
N ILE A 336 3.57 18.61 -4.43
CA ILE A 336 3.72 17.35 -3.67
C ILE A 336 4.29 16.25 -4.58
N LEU A 337 3.73 16.08 -5.78
CA LEU A 337 4.17 15.07 -6.74
C LEU A 337 5.67 15.18 -7.05
N ARG A 338 6.17 16.42 -7.20
CA ARG A 338 7.57 16.71 -7.54
C ARG A 338 8.52 16.66 -6.36
N LEU A 339 8.08 17.14 -5.19
CA LEU A 339 8.98 17.42 -4.06
C LEU A 339 8.97 16.31 -3.00
N LEU A 340 7.93 15.47 -2.95
CA LEU A 340 7.85 14.40 -1.97
C LEU A 340 8.89 13.32 -2.30
N SER A 341 9.86 13.14 -1.41
CA SER A 341 11.01 12.28 -1.65
C SER A 341 10.81 10.91 -1.00
N LEU A 342 10.16 10.01 -1.74
CA LEU A 342 9.88 8.64 -1.33
C LEU A 342 10.44 7.63 -2.34
N GLY A 343 10.58 6.37 -1.91
CA GLY A 343 10.98 5.26 -2.77
C GLY A 343 12.47 5.15 -3.04
N ASP A 344 12.83 4.33 -4.03
CA ASP A 344 14.22 4.15 -4.44
C ASP A 344 14.76 5.42 -5.09
N LYS A 345 15.87 5.91 -4.57
CA LYS A 345 16.55 7.11 -5.05
C LYS A 345 17.28 6.89 -6.37
N GLN A 346 17.54 5.64 -6.76
CA GLN A 346 18.02 5.34 -8.12
C GLN A 346 16.99 5.74 -9.18
N LEU A 347 15.72 5.83 -8.81
CA LEU A 347 14.63 6.32 -9.65
C LEU A 347 14.45 7.85 -9.54
N SER A 348 15.53 8.61 -9.29
CA SER A 348 15.45 10.06 -9.09
C SER A 348 14.92 10.82 -10.31
N SER A 349 15.09 10.27 -11.52
CA SER A 349 14.55 10.82 -12.77
C SER A 349 13.02 10.72 -12.85
N PHE A 350 12.40 9.89 -12.01
CA PHE A 350 10.96 9.71 -11.93
C PHE A 350 10.39 10.44 -10.73
N ASP A 351 9.22 11.05 -10.86
CA ASP A 351 8.43 11.48 -9.69
C ASP A 351 7.78 10.28 -8.99
N ILE A 352 7.15 10.50 -7.84
CA ILE A 352 6.57 9.41 -7.03
C ILE A 352 5.51 8.59 -7.78
N SER A 353 4.87 9.12 -8.83
CA SER A 353 3.82 8.42 -9.57
C SER A 353 4.32 7.24 -10.40
N LEU A 354 5.63 7.05 -10.51
CA LEU A 354 6.27 5.95 -11.26
C LEU A 354 7.32 5.20 -10.42
N ARG A 355 7.40 5.44 -9.11
CA ARG A 355 8.39 4.79 -8.22
C ARG A 355 7.88 3.54 -7.51
N PHE A 356 6.57 3.33 -7.49
CA PHE A 356 5.92 2.30 -6.68
C PHE A 356 5.05 1.41 -7.54
N THR A 357 5.05 0.12 -7.21
CA THR A 357 4.13 -0.86 -7.81
C THR A 357 2.70 -0.45 -7.52
N HIS A 358 2.44 0.00 -6.28
CA HIS A 358 1.17 0.60 -5.87
C HIS A 358 1.42 1.92 -5.12
N LEU A 359 0.89 3.01 -5.65
CA LEU A 359 0.86 4.32 -5.00
C LEU A 359 -0.58 4.67 -4.63
N PHE A 360 -0.82 4.85 -3.34
CA PHE A 360 -2.08 5.36 -2.81
C PHE A 360 -1.93 6.83 -2.40
N TRP A 361 -2.90 7.64 -2.78
CA TRP A 361 -2.97 9.05 -2.45
C TRP A 361 -4.33 9.35 -1.82
N LEU A 362 -4.30 9.73 -0.54
CA LEU A 362 -5.45 9.99 0.29
C LEU A 362 -5.38 11.39 0.92
N GLY A 363 -6.48 11.86 1.46
CA GLY A 363 -6.48 13.05 2.30
C GLY A 363 -7.73 13.91 2.17
N ASP A 364 -7.69 15.06 2.85
CA ASP A 364 -8.60 16.17 2.60
C ASP A 364 -8.08 16.97 1.38
N LEU A 365 -8.51 16.52 0.20
CA LEU A 365 -8.16 17.13 -1.07
C LEU A 365 -8.89 18.46 -1.29
N ASN A 366 -9.93 18.75 -0.52
CA ASN A 366 -10.64 20.03 -0.49
C ASN A 366 -11.26 20.50 -1.82
N TYR A 367 -11.40 19.61 -2.81
CA TYR A 367 -12.22 19.89 -4.01
C TYR A 367 -13.70 19.96 -3.61
N ARG A 368 -14.46 20.79 -4.32
CA ARG A 368 -15.82 21.18 -3.96
C ARG A 368 -16.80 20.89 -5.09
N LEU A 369 -18.08 20.97 -4.77
CA LEU A 369 -19.13 21.00 -5.79
C LEU A 369 -19.29 22.42 -6.35
N ASP A 370 -19.39 22.51 -7.68
CA ASP A 370 -19.69 23.75 -8.39
C ASP A 370 -21.18 23.81 -8.76
N MET A 371 -22.03 23.94 -7.74
CA MET A 371 -23.49 23.96 -7.84
C MET A 371 -24.10 24.78 -6.70
N ASP A 372 -25.32 25.28 -6.89
CA ASP A 372 -26.04 26.01 -5.84
C ASP A 372 -26.40 25.11 -4.65
N ILE A 373 -26.42 25.69 -3.45
CA ILE A 373 -26.66 24.95 -2.22
C ILE A 373 -28.04 24.28 -2.20
N GLN A 374 -29.09 24.91 -2.72
CA GLN A 374 -30.44 24.35 -2.68
C GLN A 374 -30.54 23.11 -3.57
N GLU A 375 -29.93 23.15 -4.75
CA GLU A 375 -29.85 22.00 -5.66
C GLU A 375 -29.06 20.85 -5.04
N ILE A 376 -27.91 21.15 -4.42
CA ILE A 376 -27.09 20.16 -3.73
C ILE A 376 -27.89 19.44 -2.64
N LEU A 377 -28.57 20.19 -1.78
CA LEU A 377 -29.37 19.61 -0.69
C LEU A 377 -30.54 18.77 -1.23
N ASN A 378 -31.19 19.21 -2.30
CA ASN A 378 -32.27 18.45 -2.95
C ASN A 378 -31.79 17.09 -3.46
N TYR A 379 -30.65 17.03 -4.15
CA TYR A 379 -30.07 15.79 -4.64
C TYR A 379 -29.60 14.88 -3.50
N ILE A 380 -28.96 15.43 -2.46
CA ILE A 380 -28.55 14.66 -1.27
C ILE A 380 -29.77 14.03 -0.58
N ASN A 381 -30.84 14.78 -0.38
CA ASN A 381 -32.07 14.29 0.27
C ASN A 381 -32.72 13.13 -0.50
N ARG A 382 -32.58 13.11 -1.83
CA ARG A 382 -33.05 12.03 -2.70
C ARG A 382 -32.04 10.89 -2.85
N LYS A 383 -30.85 11.03 -2.28
CA LYS A 383 -29.70 10.12 -2.47
C LYS A 383 -29.30 9.96 -3.95
N GLU A 384 -29.49 11.02 -4.73
CA GLU A 384 -29.13 11.09 -6.15
C GLU A 384 -27.76 11.76 -6.29
N PHE A 385 -26.68 10.97 -6.25
CA PHE A 385 -25.32 11.53 -6.24
C PHE A 385 -24.74 11.80 -7.64
N ASP A 386 -25.21 11.13 -8.69
CA ASP A 386 -24.68 11.28 -10.05
C ASP A 386 -24.68 12.73 -10.57
N PRO A 387 -25.75 13.53 -10.40
CA PRO A 387 -25.74 14.93 -10.84
C PRO A 387 -24.68 15.76 -10.11
N LEU A 388 -24.44 15.47 -8.83
CA LEU A 388 -23.44 16.15 -8.01
C LEU A 388 -22.01 15.74 -8.42
N LEU A 389 -21.78 14.46 -8.70
CA LEU A 389 -20.47 13.94 -9.12
C LEU A 389 -20.02 14.48 -10.47
N LYS A 390 -20.96 14.86 -11.36
CA LYS A 390 -20.68 15.55 -12.64
C LYS A 390 -20.13 16.97 -12.46
N VAL A 391 -20.40 17.60 -11.31
CA VAL A 391 -19.90 18.95 -10.97
C VAL A 391 -18.86 18.94 -9.85
N ASP A 392 -18.37 17.75 -9.48
CA ASP A 392 -17.25 17.61 -8.55
C ASP A 392 -15.96 18.10 -9.19
N GLN A 393 -15.33 19.09 -8.56
CA GLN A 393 -14.14 19.73 -9.13
C GLN A 393 -12.95 18.75 -9.30
N LEU A 394 -12.82 17.71 -8.47
CA LEU A 394 -11.74 16.72 -8.66
C LEU A 394 -11.99 15.91 -9.92
N ASN A 395 -13.21 15.40 -10.11
CA ASN A 395 -13.61 14.68 -11.32
C ASN A 395 -13.39 15.52 -12.58
N LEU A 396 -13.85 16.76 -12.59
CA LEU A 396 -13.69 17.68 -13.72
C LEU A 396 -12.22 18.00 -14.04
N GLU A 397 -11.37 18.19 -13.03
CA GLU A 397 -9.95 18.51 -13.27
C GLU A 397 -9.13 17.25 -13.64
N ARG A 398 -9.55 16.05 -13.23
CA ARG A 398 -9.02 14.76 -13.71
C ARG A 398 -9.37 14.52 -15.17
N GLU A 399 -10.63 14.74 -15.56
CA GLU A 399 -11.08 14.62 -16.95
C GLU A 399 -10.32 15.57 -17.90
N LYS A 400 -10.03 16.78 -17.41
CA LYS A 400 -9.18 17.77 -18.12
C LYS A 400 -7.68 17.44 -18.08
N ASN A 401 -7.28 16.30 -17.52
CA ASN A 401 -5.89 15.86 -17.36
C ASN A 401 -4.98 16.87 -16.62
N LYS A 402 -5.54 17.67 -15.70
CA LYS A 402 -4.76 18.67 -14.95
C LYS A 402 -4.15 18.13 -13.66
N VAL A 403 -4.78 17.12 -13.07
CA VAL A 403 -4.38 16.52 -11.80
C VAL A 403 -4.62 15.02 -11.81
N PHE A 404 -3.89 14.29 -10.96
CA PHE A 404 -4.07 12.84 -10.74
C PHE A 404 -4.11 12.02 -12.04
N LEU A 405 -3.22 12.35 -12.98
CA LEU A 405 -3.17 11.71 -14.29
C LEU A 405 -2.97 10.21 -14.16
N ARG A 406 -3.91 9.43 -14.73
CA ARG A 406 -3.94 7.95 -14.69
C ARG A 406 -4.05 7.36 -13.27
N PHE A 407 -4.53 8.14 -12.30
CA PHE A 407 -4.98 7.56 -11.02
C PHE A 407 -6.43 7.08 -11.18
N ALA A 408 -6.69 5.91 -10.61
CA ALA A 408 -8.01 5.37 -10.39
C ALA A 408 -8.59 5.89 -9.07
N GLU A 409 -9.91 5.95 -9.02
CA GLU A 409 -10.71 6.19 -7.83
C GLU A 409 -11.95 5.33 -7.98
N GLU A 410 -12.40 4.70 -6.90
CA GLU A 410 -13.61 3.88 -6.90
C GLU A 410 -14.85 4.78 -7.02
N GLU A 411 -15.93 4.23 -7.56
CA GLU A 411 -17.20 4.92 -7.65
C GLU A 411 -17.68 5.39 -6.27
N ILE A 412 -18.11 6.66 -6.21
CA ILE A 412 -18.61 7.28 -4.98
C ILE A 412 -20.11 7.02 -4.88
N SER A 413 -20.51 6.21 -3.90
CA SER A 413 -21.90 5.88 -3.60
C SER A 413 -22.34 6.34 -2.20
N TYR A 414 -21.56 7.22 -1.58
CA TYR A 414 -21.81 7.80 -0.25
C TYR A 414 -22.00 9.33 -0.34
N PRO A 415 -22.73 9.96 0.59
CA PRO A 415 -23.00 11.39 0.52
C PRO A 415 -21.73 12.23 0.76
N PRO A 416 -21.75 13.53 0.43
CA PRO A 416 -20.63 14.42 0.70
C PRO A 416 -20.15 14.39 2.15
N THR A 417 -18.85 14.25 2.37
CA THR A 417 -18.28 14.03 3.71
C THR A 417 -18.09 15.31 4.51
N TYR A 418 -18.26 16.46 3.87
CA TYR A 418 -18.12 17.81 4.42
C TYR A 418 -19.29 18.67 3.94
N ARG A 419 -19.81 19.66 4.66
CA ARG A 419 -19.49 20.05 6.04
C ARG A 419 -20.65 19.75 6.96
N TYR A 420 -20.49 18.83 7.90
CA TYR A 420 -21.52 18.51 8.86
C TYR A 420 -21.52 19.44 10.08
N GLU A 421 -22.67 19.51 10.74
CA GLU A 421 -22.73 19.94 12.14
C GLU A 421 -22.00 18.92 13.03
N ARG A 422 -21.28 19.38 14.06
CA ARG A 422 -20.63 18.46 15.01
C ARG A 422 -21.68 17.89 15.96
N GLY A 423 -21.61 16.59 16.23
CA GLY A 423 -22.55 15.88 17.09
C GLY A 423 -23.69 15.16 16.35
N SER A 424 -23.93 15.45 15.08
CA SER A 424 -24.94 14.80 14.24
C SER A 424 -24.46 14.67 12.79
N ARG A 425 -25.00 13.71 12.02
CA ARG A 425 -24.87 13.61 10.55
C ARG A 425 -26.17 13.96 9.80
N ASP A 426 -27.17 14.48 10.50
CA ASP A 426 -28.47 14.82 9.92
C ASP A 426 -28.42 16.15 9.15
N THR A 427 -27.50 17.05 9.52
CA THR A 427 -27.48 18.43 9.01
C THR A 427 -26.11 18.84 8.48
N TYR A 428 -26.12 19.44 7.28
CA TYR A 428 -24.96 20.13 6.70
C TYR A 428 -24.95 21.62 7.10
N VAL A 429 -23.79 22.10 7.55
CA VAL A 429 -23.56 23.51 7.91
C VAL A 429 -22.78 24.20 6.80
N TRP A 430 -23.51 24.84 5.90
CA TRP A 430 -22.93 25.48 4.71
C TRP A 430 -22.59 26.96 4.88
N GLN A 431 -23.17 27.64 5.88
CA GLN A 431 -22.79 29.02 6.21
C GLN A 431 -21.63 29.02 7.22
N LYS A 432 -20.54 29.71 6.91
CA LYS A 432 -19.40 29.90 7.83
C LYS A 432 -19.09 31.37 7.96
N GLN A 433 -19.30 31.91 9.17
CA GLN A 433 -18.87 33.27 9.49
C GLN A 433 -17.34 33.33 9.60
N LYS A 434 -16.74 34.29 8.90
CA LYS A 434 -15.31 34.63 8.98
C LYS A 434 -15.16 36.11 9.28
N ALA A 435 -13.97 36.53 9.72
CA ALA A 435 -13.65 37.94 9.92
C ALA A 435 -13.87 38.79 8.65
N THR A 436 -13.77 38.18 7.47
CA THR A 436 -13.98 38.82 6.16
C THR A 436 -15.42 38.72 5.65
N GLY A 437 -16.39 38.32 6.48
CA GLY A 437 -17.79 38.14 6.12
C GLY A 437 -18.25 36.67 6.08
N MET A 438 -19.47 36.44 5.59
CA MET A 438 -20.07 35.12 5.49
C MET A 438 -19.56 34.38 4.26
N ARG A 439 -19.06 33.15 4.46
CA ARG A 439 -18.59 32.28 3.39
C ARG A 439 -19.47 31.04 3.29
N THR A 440 -19.93 30.75 2.08
CA THR A 440 -20.61 29.50 1.75
C THR A 440 -19.58 28.38 1.55
N ASN A 441 -19.74 27.27 2.27
CA ASN A 441 -19.04 26.01 2.05
C ASN A 441 -20.10 24.94 1.81
N VAL A 442 -20.49 24.77 0.56
CA VAL A 442 -21.49 23.77 0.17
C VAL A 442 -21.03 22.35 0.54
N PRO A 443 -21.96 21.39 0.73
CA PRO A 443 -21.59 20.00 0.87
C PRO A 443 -20.65 19.55 -0.25
N SER A 444 -19.59 18.80 0.08
CA SER A 444 -18.57 18.37 -0.88
C SER A 444 -17.84 17.09 -0.46
N TRP A 445 -17.41 16.30 -1.43
CA TRP A 445 -16.48 15.18 -1.23
C TRP A 445 -15.04 15.70 -1.15
N CYS A 446 -14.71 16.29 0.00
CA CYS A 446 -13.38 16.80 0.29
C CYS A 446 -12.37 15.65 0.54
N ASP A 447 -12.83 14.57 1.17
CA ASP A 447 -12.02 13.48 1.69
C ASP A 447 -12.03 12.31 0.69
N ARG A 448 -10.86 11.96 0.13
CA ARG A 448 -10.76 11.06 -1.04
C ARG A 448 -9.61 10.06 -0.91
N ILE A 449 -9.73 8.92 -1.59
CA ILE A 449 -8.69 7.90 -1.73
C ILE A 449 -8.56 7.53 -3.21
N LEU A 450 -7.38 7.78 -3.78
CA LEU A 450 -7.04 7.44 -5.16
C LEU A 450 -5.83 6.50 -5.16
N TRP A 451 -5.67 5.73 -6.24
CA TRP A 451 -4.50 4.89 -6.41
C TRP A 451 -3.99 4.86 -7.84
N LYS A 452 -2.72 4.51 -8.00
CA LYS A 452 -2.08 4.25 -9.28
C LYS A 452 -1.17 3.05 -9.12
N SER A 453 -1.38 2.05 -9.95
CA SER A 453 -0.56 0.84 -9.98
C SER A 453 0.24 0.73 -11.26
N TYR A 454 1.30 -0.07 -11.24
CA TYR A 454 1.97 -0.52 -12.46
C TYR A 454 1.01 -1.33 -13.34
N PRO A 455 1.22 -1.33 -14.67
CA PRO A 455 0.41 -2.14 -15.57
C PRO A 455 0.50 -3.62 -15.20
N GLU A 456 -0.56 -4.38 -15.49
CA GLU A 456 -0.62 -5.84 -15.31
C GLU A 456 -0.38 -6.31 -13.87
N THR A 457 -0.69 -5.46 -12.88
CA THR A 457 -0.67 -5.83 -11.46
C THR A 457 -2.08 -6.04 -10.94
N HIS A 458 -2.24 -6.98 -9.99
CA HIS A 458 -3.53 -7.24 -9.35
C HIS A 458 -3.82 -6.18 -8.29
N ILE A 459 -4.94 -5.47 -8.44
CA ILE A 459 -5.49 -4.58 -7.42
C ILE A 459 -7.00 -4.51 -7.57
N VAL A 460 -7.74 -4.72 -6.48
CA VAL A 460 -9.20 -4.62 -6.45
C VAL A 460 -9.60 -3.78 -5.25
N CYS A 461 -10.43 -2.75 -5.47
CA CYS A 461 -11.03 -1.99 -4.38
C CYS A 461 -12.27 -2.74 -3.88
N ASN A 462 -12.26 -3.18 -2.62
CA ASN A 462 -13.34 -3.98 -2.04
C ASN A 462 -14.37 -3.13 -1.29
N SER A 463 -13.92 -2.00 -0.72
CA SER A 463 -14.80 -1.01 -0.09
C SER A 463 -14.32 0.41 -0.40
N TYR A 464 -15.26 1.34 -0.48
CA TYR A 464 -15.02 2.78 -0.53
C TYR A 464 -16.26 3.52 -0.01
N GLY A 465 -16.14 4.15 1.16
CA GLY A 465 -17.28 4.67 1.88
C GLY A 465 -16.91 5.62 3.01
N CYS A 466 -17.91 6.09 3.74
CA CYS A 466 -17.71 6.93 4.92
C CYS A 466 -18.53 6.43 6.11
N THR A 467 -18.07 6.74 7.33
CA THR A 467 -18.86 6.44 8.53
C THR A 467 -19.95 7.51 8.76
N ASP A 468 -21.02 7.12 9.43
CA ASP A 468 -22.16 7.96 9.78
C ASP A 468 -22.39 8.10 11.30
N ASP A 469 -21.62 7.39 12.11
CA ASP A 469 -21.67 7.39 13.58
C ASP A 469 -20.52 8.18 14.25
N VAL A 470 -19.48 8.53 13.50
CA VAL A 470 -18.35 9.35 14.01
C VAL A 470 -18.63 10.83 13.78
N VAL A 471 -19.11 11.50 14.83
CA VAL A 471 -19.69 12.86 14.74
C VAL A 471 -18.86 13.98 15.36
N THR A 472 -17.64 13.71 15.83
CA THR A 472 -16.84 14.73 16.53
C THR A 472 -16.32 15.84 15.62
N SER A 473 -16.09 15.53 14.34
CA SER A 473 -15.60 16.46 13.32
C SER A 473 -16.73 16.95 12.41
N ASP A 474 -16.50 18.10 11.76
CA ASP A 474 -17.33 18.56 10.63
C ASP A 474 -17.07 17.80 9.32
N HIS A 475 -16.18 16.80 9.36
CA HIS A 475 -15.97 15.79 8.33
C HIS A 475 -16.30 14.38 8.85
N SER A 476 -16.85 13.53 7.99
CA SER A 476 -16.94 12.09 8.25
C SER A 476 -15.65 11.36 7.84
N PRO A 477 -15.14 10.39 8.64
CA PRO A 477 -14.07 9.50 8.22
C PRO A 477 -14.42 8.75 6.94
N VAL A 478 -13.47 8.68 6.01
CA VAL A 478 -13.56 7.89 4.77
C VAL A 478 -12.65 6.68 4.88
N PHE A 479 -13.13 5.54 4.41
CA PHE A 479 -12.39 4.29 4.33
C PHE A 479 -12.37 3.76 2.90
N GLY A 480 -11.32 3.03 2.56
CA GLY A 480 -11.27 2.17 1.39
C GLY A 480 -10.37 0.97 1.64
N THR A 481 -10.75 -0.19 1.11
CA THR A 481 -9.96 -1.42 1.25
C THR A 481 -9.59 -2.00 -0.10
N PHE A 482 -8.42 -2.64 -0.14
CA PHE A 482 -7.83 -3.14 -1.36
C PHE A 482 -7.31 -4.55 -1.17
N GLU A 483 -7.63 -5.44 -2.10
CA GLU A 483 -6.87 -6.67 -2.32
C GLU A 483 -5.77 -6.37 -3.34
N VAL A 484 -4.53 -6.71 -3.02
CA VAL A 484 -3.35 -6.32 -3.82
C VAL A 484 -2.44 -7.52 -4.03
N GLY A 485 -2.06 -7.77 -5.27
CA GLY A 485 -1.06 -8.78 -5.61
C GLY A 485 0.32 -8.38 -5.14
N VAL A 486 1.04 -9.31 -4.52
CA VAL A 486 2.41 -9.14 -4.06
C VAL A 486 3.31 -10.24 -4.60
N THR A 487 4.60 -9.93 -4.76
CA THR A 487 5.57 -10.90 -5.27
C THR A 487 6.57 -11.27 -4.17
N SER A 488 6.94 -12.55 -4.12
CA SER A 488 8.08 -13.06 -3.36
C SER A 488 9.39 -12.31 -3.64
N GLN A 489 10.31 -12.31 -2.68
CA GLN A 489 11.65 -11.78 -2.93
C GLN A 489 12.50 -12.77 -3.72
N PHE A 490 12.80 -12.41 -4.97
CA PHE A 490 13.80 -13.12 -5.75
C PHE A 490 15.21 -12.62 -5.42
N VAL A 491 16.10 -13.53 -5.02
CA VAL A 491 17.54 -13.24 -4.89
C VAL A 491 18.31 -14.02 -5.95
N SER A 492 18.99 -13.29 -6.83
CA SER A 492 19.87 -13.85 -7.85
C SER A 492 20.99 -14.68 -7.21
N LYS A 493 21.22 -15.90 -7.72
CA LYS A 493 22.26 -16.85 -7.26
C LYS A 493 23.69 -16.41 -7.63
N LYS A 494 24.06 -15.14 -7.43
CA LYS A 494 25.42 -14.66 -7.73
C LYS A 494 26.41 -15.17 -6.68
N GLY A 495 27.21 -16.14 -7.11
CA GLY A 495 28.19 -16.90 -6.33
C GLY A 495 28.39 -18.34 -6.82
N LEU A 496 27.49 -18.84 -7.67
CA LEU A 496 27.61 -20.17 -8.29
C LEU A 496 28.29 -20.09 -9.67
N PRO A 497 28.95 -21.18 -10.13
CA PRO A 497 29.51 -21.24 -11.49
C PRO A 497 28.44 -20.85 -12.51
N LYS A 498 28.82 -20.09 -13.53
CA LYS A 498 27.95 -19.67 -14.64
C LYS A 498 27.25 -20.88 -15.28
N SER A 499 26.09 -21.28 -14.78
CA SER A 499 25.21 -22.24 -15.47
C SER A 499 24.18 -21.44 -16.27
N SER A 500 24.54 -21.20 -17.53
CA SER A 500 23.76 -21.05 -18.78
C SER A 500 22.34 -20.47 -18.88
N GLU A 501 21.62 -20.08 -17.83
CA GLU A 501 20.30 -19.44 -18.01
C GLU A 501 20.38 -17.95 -17.71
N GLN A 502 20.92 -17.21 -18.70
CA GLN A 502 20.76 -15.76 -18.76
C GLN A 502 19.51 -15.47 -19.60
N ALA A 503 18.58 -14.69 -19.03
CA ALA A 503 17.47 -14.12 -19.78
C ALA A 503 17.90 -12.77 -20.37
N TYR A 504 17.48 -12.50 -21.59
CA TYR A 504 17.73 -11.23 -22.28
C TYR A 504 16.40 -10.53 -22.55
N ILE A 505 16.40 -9.21 -22.42
CA ILE A 505 15.31 -8.35 -22.86
C ILE A 505 15.83 -7.61 -24.09
N GLU A 506 15.21 -7.86 -25.25
CA GLU A 506 15.64 -7.31 -26.53
C GLU A 506 14.57 -6.33 -27.04
N PHE A 507 15.03 -5.18 -27.55
CA PHE A 507 14.18 -4.17 -28.16
C PHE A 507 14.54 -4.08 -29.65
N GLU A 508 13.65 -4.51 -30.54
CA GLU A 508 13.89 -4.49 -31.99
C GLU A 508 13.84 -3.06 -32.55
N ASN A 509 12.81 -2.30 -32.17
CA ASN A 509 12.65 -0.88 -32.53
C ASN A 509 11.91 -0.14 -31.40
N ILE A 510 12.30 1.12 -31.15
CA ILE A 510 11.62 2.01 -30.20
C ILE A 510 11.36 3.35 -30.88
N GLU A 511 10.10 3.73 -30.98
CA GLU A 511 9.66 5.02 -31.50
C GLU A 511 8.97 5.83 -30.41
N ALA A 512 9.32 7.10 -30.28
CA ALA A 512 8.76 7.99 -29.27
C ALA A 512 8.36 9.34 -29.87
N ILE A 513 7.12 9.77 -29.62
CA ILE A 513 6.64 11.11 -29.94
C ILE A 513 6.82 11.98 -28.69
N VAL A 514 7.76 12.93 -28.74
CA VAL A 514 8.11 13.79 -27.60
C VAL A 514 7.64 15.22 -27.85
N LYS A 515 6.84 15.77 -26.94
CA LYS A 515 6.46 17.19 -26.98
C LYS A 515 7.62 18.06 -26.51
N THR A 516 8.29 18.74 -27.44
CA THR A 516 9.43 19.63 -27.19
C THR A 516 9.45 20.77 -28.21
N ALA A 517 9.90 21.96 -27.81
CA ALA A 517 10.22 23.05 -28.74
C ALA A 517 11.66 22.95 -29.29
N SER A 518 12.50 22.14 -28.64
CA SER A 518 13.92 21.99 -28.95
C SER A 518 14.17 20.76 -29.83
N ARG A 519 14.95 20.94 -30.90
CA ARG A 519 15.46 19.84 -31.73
C ARG A 519 16.78 19.33 -31.14
N THR A 520 16.70 18.38 -30.22
CA THR A 520 17.85 17.73 -29.59
C THR A 520 17.84 16.22 -29.87
N LYS A 521 18.99 15.58 -29.72
CA LYS A 521 19.06 14.11 -29.61
C LYS A 521 18.51 13.67 -28.25
N PHE A 522 17.84 12.53 -28.23
CA PHE A 522 17.33 11.88 -27.03
C PHE A 522 18.00 10.52 -26.87
N PHE A 523 18.06 10.05 -25.64
CA PHE A 523 18.46 8.69 -25.29
C PHE A 523 17.44 8.14 -24.29
N ILE A 524 17.39 6.82 -24.12
CA ILE A 524 16.46 6.13 -23.23
C ILE A 524 17.26 5.45 -22.12
N GLU A 525 16.83 5.65 -20.88
CA GLU A 525 17.38 4.97 -19.71
C GLU A 525 16.38 3.92 -19.22
N PHE A 526 16.85 2.68 -19.06
CA PHE A 526 16.06 1.56 -18.56
C PHE A 526 16.38 1.31 -17.09
N TYR A 527 15.32 1.32 -16.27
CA TYR A 527 15.37 1.07 -14.85
C TYR A 527 14.43 -0.09 -14.51
N SER A 528 14.93 -1.06 -13.74
CA SER A 528 14.10 -2.12 -13.16
C SER A 528 14.82 -2.73 -11.97
N THR A 529 14.06 -3.24 -10.99
CA THR A 529 14.59 -4.00 -9.86
C THR A 529 15.22 -5.34 -10.28
N CYS A 530 14.90 -5.84 -11.48
CA CYS A 530 15.53 -7.04 -12.04
C CYS A 530 16.90 -6.77 -12.71
N LEU A 531 17.26 -5.49 -12.91
CA LEU A 531 18.52 -5.08 -13.54
C LEU A 531 19.56 -4.70 -12.47
N GLU A 532 20.83 -4.98 -12.73
CA GLU A 532 21.93 -4.71 -11.77
C GLU A 532 22.46 -3.27 -11.78
N GLY A 533 21.99 -2.48 -12.76
CA GLY A 533 22.35 -1.11 -13.02
C GLY A 533 21.44 -0.51 -14.10
N VAL A 534 21.62 0.79 -14.33
CA VAL A 534 20.89 1.54 -15.38
C VAL A 534 21.51 1.23 -16.73
N PHE A 535 20.68 0.89 -17.72
CA PHE A 535 21.10 0.70 -19.09
C PHE A 535 20.67 1.90 -19.94
N VAL A 536 21.56 2.36 -20.83
CA VAL A 536 21.34 3.55 -21.66
C VAL A 536 21.37 3.15 -23.13
N TYR A 537 20.28 3.42 -23.85
CA TYR A 537 20.17 3.31 -25.30
C TYR A 537 20.26 4.69 -25.93
N ARG A 538 21.21 4.91 -26.83
CA ARG A 538 21.54 6.23 -27.40
C ARG A 538 21.10 6.39 -28.84
#